data_AF-A0A5M4B548-F1
#
_entry.id   AF-A0A5M4B548-F1
#
_cell.length_a   1.000
_cell.length_b   1.000
_cell.length_c   1.000
_cell.angle_alpha   90.00
_cell.angle_beta   90.00
_cell.angle_gamma   90.00
#
_symmetry.space_group_name_H-M   'P 1'
#
loop_
_entity.id
_entity.type
_entity.pdbx_description
1 polymer ?
#
loop_
_entity_poly.entity_id
_entity_poly.type
_entity_poly.pdbx_seq_one_letter_code
_entity_poly.pdbx_strand_id
1 'polypeptide(L)' 'MKRKEIDELLNRVSNLIGEQRLGEALNALNQLEKAEKLPEVKILRIQLESILRYQNLDIYANTNLFMDPWLE' A
#
# COMPACT_ATOMS: atom_id res chain seq x y z
N MET A 1 19.81 -4.14 11.99
CA MET A 1 19.89 -2.66 11.87
C MET A 1 19.97 -2.03 13.23
N LYS A 2 20.48 -0.80 13.31
CA LYS A 2 20.35 0.02 14.53
C LYS A 2 18.91 0.51 14.63
N ARG A 3 18.36 0.62 15.85
CA ARG A 3 16.97 1.06 16.09
C ARG A 3 16.63 2.40 15.40
N LYS A 4 17.58 3.34 15.40
CA LYS A 4 17.46 4.63 14.71
C LYS A 4 17.23 4.49 13.19
N GLU A 5 17.88 3.53 12.54
CA GLU A 5 17.72 3.29 11.09
C GLU A 5 16.32 2.71 10.78
N ILE A 6 15.78 1.90 11.68
CA ILE A 6 14.42 1.35 11.56
C ILE A 6 13.41 2.50 11.67
N ASP A 7 13.59 3.39 12.65
CA ASP A 7 12.72 4.55 12.85
C ASP A 7 12.76 5.50 11.64
N GLU A 8 13.94 5.74 11.05
CA GLU A 8 14.09 6.52 9.82
C GLU A 8 13.36 5.90 8.63
N LEU A 9 13.43 4.57 8.46
CA LEU A 9 12.69 3.86 7.42
C LEU A 9 11.18 3.92 7.64
N LEU A 10 10.70 3.79 8.88
CA LEU A 10 9.27 3.90 9.20
C LEU A 10 8.74 5.33 8.98
N ASN A 11 9.53 6.35 9.30
CA ASN A 11 9.19 7.74 8.96
C ASN A 11 9.12 7.95 7.44
N ARG A 12 10.08 7.38 6.69
CA ARG A 12 10.04 7.43 5.22
C ARG A 12 8.80 6.75 4.66
N VAL A 13 8.43 5.57 5.18
CA VAL A 13 7.19 4.88 4.79
C VAL A 13 5.97 5.76 5.08
N SER A 14 5.91 6.39 6.24
CA SER A 14 4.81 7.29 6.62
C SER A 14 4.68 8.47 5.66
N ASN A 15 5.81 9.10 5.28
CA ASN A 15 5.82 10.18 4.29
C ASN A 15 5.34 9.69 2.92
N LEU A 16 5.81 8.53 2.46
CA LEU A 16 5.37 7.95 1.18
C LEU A 16 3.86 7.62 1.17
N ILE A 17 3.31 7.17 2.30
CA ILE A 17 1.87 6.96 2.45
C ILE A 17 1.11 8.30 2.38
N GLY A 18 1.61 9.33 3.07
CA GLY A 18 1.03 10.68 3.02
C GLY A 18 1.05 11.30 1.63
N GLU A 19 2.10 11.01 0.84
CA GLU A 19 2.23 11.40 -0.57
C GLU A 19 1.41 10.51 -1.54
N GLN A 20 0.64 9.55 -1.03
CA GLN A 20 -0.09 8.53 -1.81
C GLN A 20 0.79 7.65 -2.72
N ARG A 21 2.10 7.59 -2.47
CA ARG A 21 3.07 6.76 -3.20
C ARG A 21 3.12 5.36 -2.61
N LEU A 22 1.96 4.70 -2.58
CA LEU A 22 1.75 3.44 -1.87
C LEU A 22 2.62 2.29 -2.40
N GLY A 23 2.92 2.27 -3.71
CA GLY A 23 3.82 1.26 -4.28
C GLY A 23 5.26 1.37 -3.75
N GLU A 24 5.77 2.57 -3.56
CA GLU A 24 7.10 2.81 -3.00
C GLU A 24 7.14 2.52 -1.50
N ALA A 25 6.08 2.88 -0.77
CA ALA A 25 5.90 2.51 0.63
C ALA A 25 5.89 0.98 0.80
N LEU A 26 5.20 0.24 -0.09
CA LEU A 26 5.17 -1.23 -0.07
C LEU A 26 6.57 -1.83 -0.31
N ASN A 27 7.34 -1.27 -1.25
CA ASN A 27 8.70 -1.70 -1.52
C ASN A 27 9.63 -1.49 -0.32
N ALA A 28 9.51 -0.33 0.35
CA ALA A 28 10.28 -0.03 1.55
C ALA A 28 9.93 -1.00 2.70
N LEU A 29 8.64 -1.31 2.90
CA LEU A 29 8.21 -2.29 3.90
C LEU A 29 8.69 -3.71 3.59
N ASN A 30 8.70 -4.11 2.31
CA ASN A 30 9.26 -5.40 1.88
C ASN A 30 10.76 -5.53 2.19
N GLN A 31 11.52 -4.45 2.00
CA GLN A 31 12.95 -4.44 2.36
C GLN A 31 13.14 -4.51 3.88
N LEU A 32 12.32 -3.76 4.62
CA LEU A 32 12.35 -3.74 6.08
C LEU A 32 11.98 -5.10 6.68
N GLU A 33 10.94 -5.78 6.18
CA GLU A 33 10.54 -7.13 6.64
C GLU A 33 11.63 -8.19 6.40
N LYS A 34 12.37 -8.07 5.29
CA LYS A 34 13.50 -8.97 4.98
C LYS A 34 14.68 -8.74 5.91
N ALA A 35 14.95 -7.49 6.27
CA ALA A 35 16.06 -7.12 7.14
C ALA A 35 15.73 -7.38 8.63
N GLU A 36 14.50 -7.10 9.03
CA GLU A 36 14.03 -7.12 10.40
C GLU A 36 12.70 -7.88 10.46
N LYS A 37 12.67 -9.03 11.14
CA LYS A 37 11.49 -9.90 11.26
C LYS A 37 10.46 -9.35 12.26
N LEU A 38 10.05 -8.10 12.06
CA LEU A 38 9.08 -7.41 12.92
C LEU A 38 7.64 -7.72 12.48
N PRO A 39 6.78 -8.26 13.36
CA PRO A 39 5.39 -8.58 13.03
C PRO A 39 4.59 -7.37 12.54
N GLU A 40 4.85 -6.18 13.09
CA GLU A 40 4.14 -4.94 12.79
C GLU A 40 4.39 -4.50 11.34
N VAL A 41 5.63 -4.64 10.87
CA VAL A 41 6.02 -4.32 9.48
C VAL A 41 5.28 -5.24 8.51
N LYS A 42 5.17 -6.53 8.83
CA LYS A 42 4.43 -7.50 8.04
C LYS A 42 2.93 -7.18 7.98
N ILE A 43 2.32 -6.82 9.11
CA ILE A 43 0.91 -6.43 9.17
C ILE A 43 0.67 -5.21 8.28
N LEU A 44 1.49 -4.16 8.45
CA LEU A 44 1.37 -2.93 7.68
C LEU A 44 1.54 -3.19 6.18
N ARG A 45 2.49 -4.05 5.80
CA ARG A 45 2.69 -4.45 4.40
C ARG A 45 1.45 -5.11 3.81
N ILE A 46 0.85 -6.06 4.52
CA ILE A 46 -0.37 -6.77 4.07
C ILE A 46 -1.53 -5.80 3.89
N GLN A 47 -1.71 -4.86 4.82
CA GLN A 47 -2.73 -3.82 4.73
C GLN A 47 -2.52 -2.93 3.50
N LEU A 48 -1.28 -2.48 3.28
CA LEU A 48 -0.94 -1.65 2.13
C LEU A 48 -1.12 -2.38 0.79
N GLU A 49 -0.78 -3.68 0.75
CA GLU A 49 -1.02 -4.54 -0.42
C GLU A 49 -2.53 -4.69 -0.70
N SER A 50 -3.36 -4.83 0.34
CA SER A 50 -4.81 -4.88 0.20
C SER A 50 -5.37 -3.57 -0.36
N ILE A 51 -4.94 -2.42 0.16
CA ILE A 51 -5.35 -1.10 -0.35
C ILE A 51 -5.00 -0.97 -1.85
N LEU A 52 -3.77 -1.31 -2.23
CA LEU A 52 -3.33 -1.27 -3.63
C LEU A 52 -4.15 -2.20 -4.53
N ARG A 53 -4.50 -3.40 -4.05
CA ARG A 53 -5.39 -4.31 -4.80
C ARG A 53 -6.77 -3.69 -5.01
N TYR A 54 -7.35 -3.07 -3.99
CA TYR A 54 -8.66 -2.41 -4.11
C TYR A 54 -8.61 -1.18 -5.02
N GLN A 55 -7.59 -0.33 -4.90
CA GLN A 55 -7.40 0.80 -5.83
C GLN A 55 -7.27 0.32 -7.28
N ASN A 56 -6.54 -0.78 -7.48
CA ASN A 56 -6.40 -1.39 -8.81
C ASN A 56 -7.70 -2.03 -9.30
N LEU A 57 -8.53 -2.60 -8.43
CA LEU A 57 -9.85 -3.12 -8.82
C LEU A 57 -10.81 -1.97 -9.17
N ASP A 58 -10.75 -0.86 -8.44
CA ASP A 58 -11.62 0.31 -8.64
C ASP A 58 -11.38 0.97 -10.01
N ILE A 59 -10.13 1.05 -10.47
CA ILE A 59 -9.82 1.52 -11.84
C ILE A 59 -10.35 0.59 -12.94
N TYR A 60 -10.54 -0.70 -12.67
CA TYR A 60 -11.18 -1.63 -13.63
C TYR A 60 -12.70 -1.75 -13.43
N ALA A 61 -13.24 -1.35 -12.28
CA ALA A 61 -14.68 -1.30 -12.04
C ALA A 61 -15.38 -0.17 -12.84
N ASN A 62 -14.60 0.79 -13.37
CA ASN A 62 -15.12 1.89 -14.17
C ASN A 62 -15.35 1.53 -15.67
N THR A 63 -15.23 0.26 -16.06
CA THR A 63 -15.71 -0.17 -17.39
C THR A 63 -17.20 -0.50 -17.33
N ASN A 64 -18.04 0.46 -17.75
CA ASN A 64 -19.48 0.37 -18.04
C ASN A 64 -20.48 0.36 -16.86
N LEU A 65 -20.64 1.50 -16.17
CA LEU A 65 -21.82 1.77 -15.32
C LEU A 65 -22.82 2.77 -15.92
N PHE A 66 -22.69 3.12 -17.21
CA PHE A 66 -23.69 3.93 -17.96
C PHE A 66 -24.57 3.08 -18.91
N MET A 67 -24.85 1.81 -18.59
CA MET A 67 -26.02 1.16 -19.17
C MET A 67 -27.22 1.49 -18.29
N ASP A 68 -27.95 2.54 -18.65
CA ASP A 68 -29.28 2.83 -18.11
C ASP A 68 -30.15 1.56 -18.25
N PRO A 69 -30.67 0.97 -17.16
CA PRO A 69 -31.49 -0.24 -17.24
C PRO A 69 -32.95 0.04 -17.66
N TRP A 70 -33.26 1.23 -18.17
CA TRP A 70 -34.63 1.69 -18.47
C TRP A 70 -34.80 2.29 -19.88
N LEU A 71 -33.98 1.89 -20.85
CA LEU A 71 -34.18 2.21 -22.27
C LEU A 71 -34.43 0.94 -23.10
N GLU A 72 -35.50 0.21 -22.78
CA GLU A 72 -36.28 -0.60 -23.73
C GLU A 72 -37.78 -0.50 -23.40
#